data_AF-A0A0A1CN33-F1
#
_entry.id   AF-A0A0A1CN33-F1
#
_cell.length_a   1.000
_cell.length_b   1.000
_cell.length_c   1.000
_cell.angle_alpha   90.00
_cell.angle_beta   90.00
_cell.angle_gamma   90.00
#
_symmetry.space_group_name_H-M   'P 1'
#
loop_
_entity.id
_entity.type
_entity.pdbx_description
1 polymer ?
#
loop_
_entity_poly.entity_id
_entity_poly.type
_entity_poly.pdbx_seq_one_letter_code
_entity_poly.pdbx_strand_id
1 'polypeptide(L)'
;MFDSIFRSWNRYWHPELYPIPDGPITFDPFLGIGERKERVANINEAQLRACKIPKAKWDFCADKLLELERCKMDHFPFMWKCKSESHAASMCYFDDYVLRMKEYERERRLMEREQRLNTR
;
A
#
# COMPACT_ATOMS: atom_id res chain seq x y z
N MET A 1 0.04 16.65 5.36
CA MET A 1 -1.13 17.10 6.14
C MET A 1 -2.06 17.99 5.30
N PHE A 2 -1.55 18.93 4.50
CA PHE A 2 -2.39 19.73 3.59
C PHE A 2 -3.13 18.89 2.53
N ASP A 3 -2.48 17.88 1.94
CA ASP A 3 -3.12 17.04 0.91
C ASP A 3 -4.29 16.20 1.42
N SER A 4 -4.28 15.76 2.69
CA SER A 4 -5.39 14.99 3.25
C SER A 4 -6.61 15.86 3.53
N ILE A 5 -6.38 17.11 3.95
CA ILE A 5 -7.44 18.12 4.12
C ILE A 5 -8.04 18.46 2.75
N PHE A 6 -7.21 18.67 1.73
CA PHE A 6 -7.70 19.00 0.39
C PHE A 6 -8.47 17.84 -0.26
N ARG A 7 -7.99 16.59 -0.11
CA ARG A 7 -8.72 15.40 -0.60
C ARG A 7 -10.05 15.20 0.14
N SER A 8 -10.10 15.39 1.46
CA SER A 8 -11.36 15.26 2.20
C SER A 8 -12.36 16.37 1.83
N TRP A 9 -11.87 17.61 1.69
CA TRP A 9 -12.67 18.74 1.23
C TRP A 9 -13.21 18.52 -0.18
N ASN A 10 -12.38 18.13 -1.14
CA ASN A 10 -12.83 17.90 -2.51
C ASN A 10 -13.88 16.78 -2.60
N ARG A 11 -13.71 15.71 -1.82
CA ARG A 11 -14.70 14.64 -1.76
C ARG A 11 -16.01 15.10 -1.12
N TYR A 12 -15.96 15.97 -0.12
CA TYR A 12 -17.18 16.54 0.49
C TYR A 12 -18.00 17.35 -0.52
N TRP A 13 -17.33 18.16 -1.35
CA TRP A 13 -18.00 18.98 -2.36
C TRP A 13 -18.33 18.23 -3.66
N HIS A 14 -17.55 17.21 -4.01
CA HIS A 14 -17.69 16.42 -5.25
C HIS A 14 -17.61 14.92 -4.96
N PRO A 15 -18.64 14.34 -4.31
CA PRO A 15 -18.66 12.92 -3.97
C PRO A 15 -18.66 12.00 -5.20
N GLU A 16 -19.19 12.47 -6.33
CA GLU A 16 -19.27 11.69 -7.58
C GLU A 16 -17.92 11.50 -8.29
N LEU A 17 -16.91 12.31 -7.95
CA LEU A 17 -15.59 12.26 -8.60
C LEU A 17 -14.51 11.59 -7.75
N TYR A 18 -14.66 11.59 -6.43
CA TYR A 18 -13.60 11.19 -5.51
C TYR A 18 -13.97 9.93 -4.71
N PRO A 19 -13.20 8.83 -4.86
CA PRO A 19 -13.49 7.58 -4.17
C PRO A 19 -13.21 7.67 -2.66
N ILE A 20 -13.77 6.70 -1.94
CA ILE A 20 -13.56 6.54 -0.50
C ILE A 20 -12.18 5.90 -0.26
N PRO A 21 -11.26 6.50 0.52
CA PRO A 21 -9.91 5.96 0.70
C PRO A 21 -9.85 4.52 1.24
N ASP A 22 -10.77 4.17 2.14
CA ASP A 22 -10.88 2.83 2.75
C ASP A 22 -12.19 2.11 2.31
N GLY A 23 -12.71 2.47 1.14
CA GLY A 23 -13.92 1.87 0.58
C GLY A 23 -13.67 0.59 -0.22
N PRO A 24 -14.73 -0.14 -0.60
CA PRO A 24 -14.62 -1.23 -1.56
C PRO A 24 -14.25 -0.68 -2.94
N ILE A 25 -13.48 -1.49 -3.69
CA ILE A 25 -13.13 -1.19 -5.08
C ILE A 25 -14.42 -1.24 -5.92
N THR A 26 -14.76 -0.16 -6.61
CA THR A 26 -16.02 -0.07 -7.39
C THR A 26 -15.91 -0.62 -8.80
N PHE A 27 -14.74 -0.50 -9.43
CA PHE A 27 -14.50 -0.92 -10.81
C PHE A 27 -13.73 -2.24 -10.87
N ASP A 28 -14.01 -3.04 -11.89
CA ASP A 28 -13.26 -4.27 -12.16
C ASP A 28 -11.73 -3.99 -12.25
N PRO A 29 -10.88 -4.71 -11.49
CA PRO A 29 -9.43 -4.60 -11.59
C PRO A 29 -8.87 -4.80 -13.01
N PHE A 30 -9.55 -5.57 -13.87
CA PHE A 30 -9.11 -5.84 -15.24
C PHE A 30 -9.62 -4.79 -16.26
N LEU A 31 -10.49 -3.87 -15.86
CA LEU A 31 -11.01 -2.84 -16.77
C LEU A 31 -9.88 -1.93 -17.30
N GLY A 32 -9.64 -1.99 -18.62
CA GLY A 32 -8.65 -1.16 -19.31
C GLY A 32 -7.19 -1.58 -19.08
N ILE A 33 -6.96 -2.71 -18.43
CA ILE A 33 -5.63 -3.30 -18.21
C ILE A 33 -5.64 -4.68 -18.88
N GLY A 34 -4.53 -5.06 -19.51
CA GLY A 34 -4.37 -6.44 -20.00
C GLY A 34 -4.17 -7.41 -18.83
N GLU A 35 -3.32 -8.42 -19.03
CA GLU A 35 -2.95 -9.34 -17.95
C GLU A 35 -2.24 -8.61 -16.79
N ARG A 36 -2.89 -8.56 -15.62
CA ARG A 36 -2.33 -8.01 -14.37
C ARG A 36 -1.70 -9.14 -13.56
N LYS A 37 -0.43 -9.00 -13.21
CA LYS A 37 0.25 -9.95 -12.31
C LYS A 37 -0.23 -9.75 -10.87
N GLU A 38 -0.58 -10.85 -10.23
CA GLU A 38 -0.89 -10.87 -8.81
C GLU A 38 0.37 -10.64 -7.98
N ARG A 39 0.20 -10.02 -6.80
CA ARG A 39 1.29 -9.84 -5.85
C ARG A 39 1.42 -11.11 -5.03
N VAL A 40 2.63 -11.68 -5.02
CA VAL A 40 2.93 -12.88 -4.25
C VAL A 40 3.73 -12.46 -3.01
N ALA A 41 3.30 -12.91 -1.83
CA ALA A 41 4.10 -12.79 -0.62
C ALA A 41 5.14 -13.91 -0.63
N ASN A 42 6.43 -13.60 -0.42
CA ASN A 42 7.50 -14.60 -0.54
C ASN A 42 7.73 -15.41 0.75
N ILE A 43 6.84 -15.31 1.75
CA ILE A 43 7.05 -15.82 3.12
C ILE A 43 5.97 -16.79 3.56
N ASN A 44 6.38 -17.75 4.38
CA ASN A 44 5.47 -18.61 5.12
C ASN A 44 5.04 -17.98 6.47
N GLU A 45 3.74 -17.98 6.76
CA GLU A 45 3.16 -17.49 8.02
C GLU A 45 3.82 -18.06 9.28
N ALA A 46 4.28 -19.31 9.24
CA ALA A 46 4.97 -19.94 10.35
C ALA A 46 6.25 -19.18 10.76
N GLN A 47 6.97 -18.62 9.79
CA GLN A 47 8.20 -17.85 10.03
C GLN A 47 7.88 -16.50 10.71
N LEU A 48 6.84 -15.79 10.24
CA LEU A 48 6.40 -14.53 10.84
C LEU A 48 5.93 -14.72 12.29
N ARG A 49 5.25 -15.84 12.55
CA ARG A 49 4.81 -16.21 13.90
C ARG A 49 5.99 -16.56 14.80
N ALA A 50 6.98 -17.30 14.30
CA ALA A 50 8.19 -17.64 15.05
C ALA A 50 9.00 -16.39 15.46
N CYS A 51 9.09 -15.40 14.57
CA CYS A 51 9.74 -14.12 14.84
C CYS A 51 8.87 -13.12 15.62
N LYS A 52 7.66 -13.51 16.06
CA LYS A 52 6.74 -12.68 16.86
C LYS A 52 6.41 -11.32 16.22
N ILE A 53 6.34 -11.25 14.88
CA ILE A 53 5.91 -10.04 14.17
C ILE A 53 4.39 -9.88 14.37
N PRO A 54 3.89 -8.69 14.75
CA PRO A 54 2.46 -8.46 14.93
C PRO A 54 1.72 -8.65 13.60
N LYS A 55 0.53 -9.27 13.65
CA LYS A 55 -0.29 -9.58 12.47
C LYS A 55 -0.61 -8.35 11.62
N ALA A 56 -0.69 -7.16 12.22
CA ALA A 56 -0.93 -5.91 11.51
C ALA A 56 0.20 -5.52 10.53
N LYS A 57 1.36 -6.18 10.59
CA LYS A 57 2.50 -5.97 9.70
C LYS A 57 2.75 -7.16 8.77
N TRP A 58 1.81 -8.11 8.69
CA TRP A 58 1.89 -9.27 7.79
C TRP A 58 1.47 -8.87 6.37
N ASP A 59 2.19 -7.91 5.81
CA ASP A 59 1.98 -7.39 4.46
C ASP A 59 2.93 -8.10 3.48
N PHE A 60 2.82 -7.77 2.18
CA PHE A 60 3.77 -8.22 1.16
C PHE A 60 5.22 -7.82 1.49
N CYS A 61 5.41 -6.77 2.31
CA CYS A 61 6.70 -6.27 2.74
C CYS A 61 7.34 -7.00 3.93
N ALA A 62 6.67 -8.01 4.51
CA ALA A 62 7.11 -8.67 5.73
C ALA A 62 8.51 -9.34 5.62
N ASP A 63 8.99 -9.58 4.39
CA ASP A 63 10.29 -10.17 4.08
C ASP A 63 11.41 -9.33 4.66
N LYS A 64 11.31 -8.02 4.40
CA LYS A 64 12.30 -7.03 4.83
C LYS A 64 12.22 -6.74 6.32
N LEU A 65 11.04 -6.89 6.92
CA LEU A 65 10.92 -6.84 8.37
C LEU A 65 11.60 -8.03 9.05
N LEU A 66 11.51 -9.22 8.46
CA LEU A 66 12.16 -10.40 9.00
C LEU A 66 13.69 -10.26 8.99
N GLU A 67 14.25 -9.74 7.90
CA GLU A 67 15.67 -9.38 7.79
C GLU A 67 16.08 -8.40 8.91
N LEU A 68 15.31 -7.32 9.06
CA LEU A 68 15.56 -6.29 10.08
C LEU A 68 15.58 -6.86 11.52
N GLU A 69 14.60 -7.71 11.86
CA GLU A 69 14.54 -8.30 13.19
C GLU A 69 15.73 -9.26 13.44
N ARG A 70 16.20 -9.99 12.42
CA ARG A 70 17.41 -10.81 12.53
C ARG A 70 18.64 -9.96 12.85
N CYS A 71 18.87 -8.88 12.10
CA CYS A 71 20.02 -8.00 12.36
C CYS A 71 19.97 -7.35 13.74
N LYS A 72 18.78 -6.98 14.23
CA LYS A 72 18.63 -6.44 15.60
C LYS A 72 19.05 -7.46 16.66
N MET A 73 18.71 -8.73 16.46
CA MET A 73 19.10 -9.81 17.38
C MET A 73 20.61 -10.06 17.33
N ASP A 74 21.21 -10.06 16.14
CA ASP A 74 22.64 -10.33 15.95
C ASP A 74 23.55 -9.20 16.47
N HIS A 75 23.08 -7.95 16.39
CA HIS A 75 23.86 -6.78 16.78
C HIS A 75 23.41 -6.14 18.09
N PHE A 76 22.58 -6.78 18.90
CA PHE A 76 22.21 -6.28 20.22
C PHE A 76 23.47 -6.11 21.10
N PRO A 77 23.71 -4.95 21.75
CA PRO A 77 22.83 -3.76 21.95
C PRO A 77 22.93 -2.66 20.87
N PHE A 78 23.84 -2.79 19.90
CA PHE A 78 24.16 -1.79 18.88
C PHE A 78 23.30 -1.89 17.60
N MET A 79 21.99 -1.74 17.75
CA MET A 79 20.99 -1.86 16.66
C MET A 79 21.14 -0.83 15.51
N TRP A 80 21.82 0.29 15.75
CA TRP A 80 22.09 1.35 14.78
C TRP A 80 23.01 0.93 13.62
N LYS A 81 23.65 -0.24 13.69
CA LYS A 81 24.36 -0.85 12.56
C LYS A 81 23.41 -1.37 11.47
N CYS A 82 22.15 -1.68 11.81
CA CYS A 82 21.13 -2.22 10.90
C CYS A 82 20.42 -1.16 10.03
N LYS A 83 21.09 -0.04 9.69
CA LYS A 83 20.47 1.06 8.92
C LYS A 83 20.11 0.67 7.50
N SER A 84 20.94 -0.15 6.84
CA SER A 84 20.69 -0.62 5.47
C SER A 84 19.39 -1.41 5.37
N GLU A 85 19.17 -2.34 6.30
CA GLU A 85 17.97 -3.16 6.35
C GLU A 85 16.74 -2.34 6.75
N SER A 86 16.90 -1.40 7.68
CA SER A 86 15.82 -0.47 8.04
C SER A 86 15.39 0.36 6.83
N HIS A 87 16.35 0.81 6.02
CA HIS A 87 16.07 1.55 4.80
C HIS A 87 15.37 0.66 3.76
N ALA A 88 15.83 -0.59 3.58
CA ALA A 88 15.19 -1.54 2.69
C ALA A 88 13.72 -1.81 3.06
N ALA A 89 13.43 -1.98 4.35
CA ALA A 89 12.06 -2.12 4.84
C ALA A 89 11.23 -0.84 4.57
N SER A 90 11.77 0.36 4.85
CA SER A 90 11.04 1.61 4.59
C SER A 90 10.77 1.86 3.11
N MET A 91 11.71 1.51 2.22
CA MET A 91 11.54 1.65 0.77
C MET A 91 10.42 0.75 0.27
N CYS A 92 10.37 -0.48 0.76
CA CYS A 92 9.32 -1.42 0.40
C CYS A 92 7.92 -0.93 0.87
N TYR A 93 7.80 -0.36 2.07
CA TYR A 93 6.55 0.30 2.49
C TYR A 93 6.18 1.51 1.65
N PHE A 94 7.18 2.27 1.21
CA PHE A 94 6.96 3.40 0.32
C PHE A 94 6.42 2.95 -1.04
N ASP A 95 7.01 1.90 -1.63
CA ASP A 95 6.55 1.36 -2.91
C ASP A 95 5.12 0.81 -2.82
N ASP A 96 4.75 0.17 -1.71
CA ASP A 96 3.38 -0.28 -1.46
C ASP A 96 2.41 0.89 -1.29
N TYR A 97 2.82 1.95 -0.60
CA TYR A 97 2.01 3.17 -0.50
C TYR A 97 1.80 3.83 -1.87
N VAL A 98 2.84 3.91 -2.69
CA VAL A 98 2.75 4.43 -4.06
C VAL A 98 1.79 3.59 -4.89
N LEU A 99 1.77 2.27 -4.74
CA LEU A 99 0.81 1.43 -5.45
C LEU A 99 -0.63 1.72 -5.02
N ARG A 100 -0.91 1.85 -3.71
CA ARG A 100 -2.24 2.22 -3.20
C ARG A 100 -2.69 3.59 -3.74
N MET A 101 -1.77 4.54 -3.87
CA MET A 101 -2.07 5.85 -4.46
C MET A 101 -2.41 5.76 -5.96
N LYS A 102 -1.74 4.87 -6.70
CA LYS A 102 -2.08 4.59 -8.11
C LYS A 102 -3.48 3.97 -8.24
N GLU A 103 -3.87 3.09 -7.33
CA GLU A 103 -5.22 2.50 -7.30
C GLU A 103 -6.29 3.57 -7.03
N TYR A 104 -6.06 4.45 -6.05
CA TYR A 104 -6.95 5.57 -5.77
C TYR A 104 -7.12 6.52 -6.97
N GLU A 105 -6.01 6.90 -7.62
CA GLU A 105 -6.07 7.77 -8.80
C GLU A 105 -6.73 7.09 -10.00
N ARG A 106 -6.54 5.78 -10.16
CA ARG A 106 -7.20 4.99 -11.20
C ARG A 106 -8.72 5.06 -11.03
N GLU A 107 -9.24 4.80 -9.84
CA GLU A 107 -10.67 4.86 -9.55
C GLU A 107 -11.24 6.26 -9.81
N ARG A 108 -10.56 7.30 -9.32
CA ARG A 108 -10.96 8.69 -9.55
C ARG A 108 -11.09 8.99 -11.05
N ARG A 109 -10.11 8.60 -11.87
CA ARG A 109 -10.14 8.83 -13.33
C ARG A 109 -11.24 8.02 -14.04
N LEU A 110 -11.57 6.84 -13.52
CA LEU A 110 -12.68 6.03 -14.04
C LEU A 110 -14.03 6.68 -13.72
N MET A 111 -14.22 7.21 -12.51
CA MET A 111 -15.42 7.99 -12.15
C MET A 111 -15.57 9.25 -13.02
N GLU A 112 -14.48 10.00 -13.20
CA GLU A 112 -14.48 11.17 -14.10
C GLU A 112 -14.85 10.78 -15.55
N ARG A 113 -14.41 9.60 -16.01
CA ARG A 113 -14.76 9.10 -17.35
C ARG A 113 -16.23 8.71 -17.44
N GLU A 114 -16.76 8.01 -16.44
CA GLU A 114 -18.17 7.62 -16.36
C GLU A 114 -19.09 8.85 -16.36
N GLN A 115 -18.75 9.88 -15.58
CA GLN A 115 -19.50 11.14 -15.58
C GLN A 115 -19.51 11.80 -16.97
N ARG A 116 -18.36 11.85 -17.66
CA ARG A 116 -18.27 12.40 -19.03
C ARG A 116 -19.12 11.63 -20.04
N LEU A 117 -19.24 10.31 -19.89
CA LEU A 117 -20.07 9.47 -20.74
C LEU A 117 -21.56 9.69 -20.45
N ASN A 118 -21.94 9.86 -19.19
CA ASN A 118 -23.33 10.10 -18.79
C ASN A 118 -23.85 11.49 -19.19
N THR A 119 -22.95 12.48 -19.32
CA THR A 119 -23.32 13.85 -19.77
C THR A 119 -23.50 14.00 -21.28
N ARG A 120 -23.12 12.99 -22.08
CA ARG A 120 -23.24 13.00 -23.55
C ARG A 120 -24.55 12.36 -23.98
#